data_AF-A0A0M9AHC1-F1
#
_entry.id   AF-A0A0M9AHC1-F1
#
_cell.length_a   1.000
_cell.length_b   1.000
_cell.length_c   1.000
_cell.angle_alpha   90.00
_cell.angle_beta   90.00
_cell.angle_gamma   90.00
#
_symmetry.space_group_name_H-M   'P 1'
#
loop_
_entity.id
_entity.type
_entity.pdbx_description
1 polymer ?
#
loop_
_entity_poly.entity_id
_entity_poly.type
_entity_poly.pdbx_seq_one_letter_code
_entity_poly.pdbx_strand_id
1 'polypeptide(L)'
;MVVMILEKVPKSLRGDLTRFLVEVDTGVFVGRVSATVRELLWERAVEKAEGGRVALAYRTNNEQGFALRLHGYPDRFLRDFDGIVLVGVRNAEAARKAEKLSRQVERYKKRLAKASEGDLENQKP
;
A
#
# COMPACT_ATOMS: atom_id res chain seq x y z
N MET A 1 13.55 -7.98 14.54
CA MET A 1 14.22 -7.43 13.36
C MET A 1 13.27 -6.44 12.72
N VAL A 2 13.79 -5.28 12.32
CA VAL A 2 13.09 -4.27 11.52
C VAL A 2 13.98 -3.90 10.33
N VAL A 3 13.35 -3.58 9.21
CA VAL A 3 13.97 -3.00 8.02
C VAL A 3 13.14 -1.79 7.63
N MET A 4 13.76 -0.62 7.54
CA MET A 4 13.12 0.62 7.07
C MET A 4 13.76 1.08 5.78
N ILE A 5 12.95 1.45 4.79
CA ILE A 5 13.40 1.96 3.50
C ILE A 5 12.85 3.36 3.31
N LEU A 6 13.70 4.33 3.02
CA LEU A 6 13.39 5.74 2.91
C LEU A 6 13.86 6.27 1.56
N GLU A 7 12.98 6.95 0.83
CA GLU A 7 13.31 7.54 -0.47
C GLU A 7 12.80 8.98 -0.55
N LYS A 8 13.62 9.89 -1.08
CA LYS A 8 13.28 11.33 -1.22
C LYS A 8 12.82 11.99 0.08
N VAL A 9 13.42 11.59 1.21
CA VAL A 9 13.16 12.17 2.54
C VAL A 9 14.26 13.17 2.95
N PRO A 10 13.98 14.06 3.92
CA PRO A 10 14.98 14.96 4.50
C PRO A 10 16.17 14.23 5.12
N LYS A 11 17.37 14.83 5.05
CA LYS A 11 18.60 14.27 5.68
C LYS A 11 18.46 14.13 7.19
N SER A 12 17.71 15.03 7.83
CA SER A 12 17.47 15.01 9.28
C SER A 12 16.75 13.73 9.73
N LEU A 13 15.81 13.21 8.93
CA LEU A 13 15.12 11.96 9.24
C LEU A 13 16.09 10.76 9.18
N ARG A 14 17.01 10.72 8.20
CA ARG A 14 18.03 9.66 8.14
C ARG A 14 18.91 9.66 9.38
N GLY A 15 19.37 10.84 9.81
CA GLY A 15 20.15 11.00 11.04
C GLY A 15 19.38 10.70 12.33
N ASP A 16 18.05 10.80 12.33
CA ASP A 16 17.23 10.32 13.45
C ASP A 16 17.24 8.79 13.52
N LEU A 17 17.15 8.10 12.38
CA LEU A 17 17.13 6.63 12.31
C LEU A 17 18.47 5.97 12.64
N THR A 18 19.60 6.59 12.28
CA THR A 18 20.95 6.04 12.57
C THR A 18 21.25 5.88 14.06
N ARG A 19 20.48 6.55 14.94
CA ARG A 19 20.62 6.39 16.41
C ARG A 19 20.12 5.03 16.91
N PHE A 20 19.28 4.36 16.13
CA PHE A 20 18.63 3.10 16.52
C PHE A 20 18.92 1.95 15.55
N LEU A 21 19.16 2.28 14.28
CA LEU A 21 19.31 1.33 13.18
C LEU A 21 20.61 1.58 12.41
N VAL A 22 21.11 0.55 11.74
CA VAL A 22 22.29 0.66 10.88
C VAL A 22 21.84 0.90 9.44
N GLU A 23 22.34 1.97 8.81
CA GLU A 23 22.13 2.23 7.37
C GLU A 23 23.04 1.30 6.56
N VAL A 24 22.48 0.26 5.96
CA VAL A 24 23.23 -0.76 5.20
C VAL A 24 23.41 -0.38 3.74
N ASP A 25 22.53 0.48 3.23
CA ASP A 25 22.60 1.12 1.92
C ASP A 25 21.82 2.45 2.00
N THR A 26 21.94 3.31 0.99
CA THR A 26 21.31 4.63 0.94
C THR A 26 19.81 4.54 1.19
N GLY A 27 19.38 5.02 2.36
CA GLY A 27 17.96 4.99 2.75
C GLY A 27 17.47 3.62 3.26
N VAL A 28 18.33 2.61 3.37
CA VAL A 28 17.96 1.26 3.86
C VAL A 28 18.56 1.04 5.24
N PHE A 29 17.70 0.92 6.25
CA PHE A 29 18.07 0.80 7.65
C PHE A 29 17.64 -0.55 8.20
N VAL A 30 18.53 -1.23 8.93
CA VAL A 30 18.29 -2.55 9.52
C VAL A 30 18.63 -2.53 11.00
N GLY A 31 17.83 -3.20 11.83
CA GLY A 31 18.14 -3.34 13.25
C GLY A 31 17.18 -4.20 14.04
N ARG A 32 17.39 -4.24 15.35
CA ARG A 32 16.49 -4.90 16.31
C ARG A 32 16.13 -3.90 17.40
N VAL A 33 14.85 -3.57 17.45
CA VAL A 33 14.26 -2.69 18.47
C VAL A 33 12.99 -3.33 19.04
N SER A 34 12.52 -2.83 20.18
CA SER A 34 11.25 -3.25 20.77
C SER A 34 10.07 -2.81 19.90
N ALA A 35 8.89 -3.39 20.13
CA ALA A 35 7.66 -3.00 19.42
C ALA A 35 7.36 -1.50 19.62
N THR A 36 7.48 -0.99 20.86
CA THR A 36 7.27 0.44 21.17
C THR A 36 8.21 1.35 20.39
N VAL A 37 9.52 1.03 20.38
CA VAL A 37 10.50 1.84 19.63
C VAL A 37 10.22 1.77 18.13
N ARG A 38 9.85 0.61 17.59
CA ARG A 38 9.43 0.48 16.19
C ARG A 38 8.26 1.40 15.85
N GLU A 39 7.22 1.45 16.68
CA GLU A 39 6.06 2.34 16.43
C GLU A 39 6.46 3.81 16.44
N LEU A 40 7.27 4.23 17.43
CA LEU A 40 7.76 5.61 17.51
C LEU A 40 8.62 5.99 16.29
N LEU A 41 9.50 5.08 15.85
CA LEU A 41 10.31 5.28 14.64
C LEU A 41 9.43 5.38 13.38
N TRP A 42 8.36 4.58 13.31
CA TRP A 42 7.40 4.63 12.21
C TRP A 42 6.66 5.96 12.15
N GLU A 43 6.06 6.38 13.27
CA GLU A 43 5.36 7.66 13.39
C GLU A 43 6.27 8.82 13.01
N ARG A 44 7.49 8.83 13.54
CA ARG A 44 8.49 9.86 13.24
C ARG A 44 8.85 9.90 11.77
N ALA A 45 9.03 8.74 11.14
CA ALA A 45 9.37 8.66 9.73
C ALA A 45 8.23 9.13 8.82
N VAL A 46 6.98 8.79 9.17
CA VAL A 46 5.78 9.25 8.45
C VAL A 46 5.61 10.76 8.59
N GLU A 47 5.72 11.31 9.80
CA GLU A 47 5.60 12.74 10.08
C GLU A 47 6.62 13.57 9.27
N LYS A 48 7.87 13.10 9.21
CA LYS A 48 8.98 13.78 8.53
C LYS A 48 9.19 13.37 7.07
N ALA A 49 8.32 12.56 6.48
CA ALA A 49 8.55 12.05 5.14
C ALA A 49 8.58 13.16 4.08
N GLU A 50 7.89 14.29 4.31
CA GLU A 50 7.83 15.46 3.41
C GLU A 50 7.52 15.10 1.94
N GLY A 51 6.56 14.20 1.73
CA GLY A 51 6.18 13.70 0.40
C GLY A 51 7.11 12.62 -0.17
N GLY A 52 8.17 12.26 0.58
CA GLY A 52 8.98 11.08 0.35
C GLY A 52 8.24 9.78 0.67
N ARG A 53 8.95 8.67 0.47
CA ARG A 53 8.45 7.32 0.67
C ARG A 53 9.11 6.67 1.87
N VAL A 54 8.32 5.96 2.66
CA VAL A 54 8.78 5.17 3.80
C VAL A 54 8.13 3.80 3.76
N ALA A 55 8.95 2.75 3.76
CA ALA A 55 8.50 1.38 3.99
C ALA A 55 9.10 0.85 5.30
N LEU A 56 8.33 0.01 6.00
CA LEU A 56 8.78 -0.66 7.20
C LEU A 56 8.37 -2.14 7.10
N ALA A 57 9.35 -3.03 7.14
CA ALA A 57 9.15 -4.45 7.35
C ALA A 57 9.62 -4.81 8.76
N TYR A 58 8.85 -5.61 9.49
CA TYR A 58 9.25 -6.05 10.83
C TYR A 58 8.79 -7.47 11.12
N ARG A 59 9.59 -8.18 11.91
CA ARG A 59 9.26 -9.54 12.34
C ARG A 59 7.94 -9.57 13.11
N THR A 60 7.08 -10.52 12.76
CA THR A 60 5.84 -10.83 13.48
C THR A 60 5.63 -12.35 13.48
N ASN A 61 4.65 -12.83 14.24
CA ASN A 61 4.29 -14.25 14.30
C ASN A 61 3.12 -14.56 13.35
N ASN A 62 3.38 -14.47 12.05
CA ASN A 62 2.48 -14.90 10.98
C ASN A 62 3.22 -15.85 10.03
N GLU A 63 2.53 -16.40 9.04
CA GLU A 63 3.08 -17.38 8.09
C GLU A 63 4.29 -16.86 7.31
N GLN A 64 4.29 -15.57 6.94
CA GLN A 64 5.41 -14.94 6.25
C GLN A 64 6.58 -14.57 7.19
N GLY A 65 6.36 -14.58 8.50
CA GLY A 65 7.33 -14.17 9.52
C GLY A 65 7.56 -12.66 9.62
N PHE A 66 6.83 -11.83 8.85
CA PHE A 66 6.93 -10.38 8.89
C PHE A 66 5.60 -9.69 8.54
N ALA A 67 5.48 -8.42 8.96
CA ALA A 67 4.46 -7.50 8.51
C ALA A 67 5.12 -6.32 7.79
N LEU A 68 4.36 -5.69 6.89
CA LEU A 68 4.81 -4.59 6.05
C LEU A 68 3.91 -3.36 6.27
N ARG A 69 4.50 -2.17 6.26
CA ARG A 69 3.81 -0.89 6.20
C ARG A 69 4.43 -0.03 5.12
N LEU A 70 3.59 0.73 4.40
CA LEU A 70 3.98 1.61 3.31
C LEU A 70 3.38 3.00 3.53
N HIS A 71 4.17 4.04 3.28
CA HIS A 71 3.77 5.44 3.30
C HIS A 71 4.34 6.17 2.08
N GLY A 72 3.53 7.02 1.45
CA GLY A 72 3.96 7.85 0.32
C GLY A 72 4.14 7.12 -1.01
N TYR A 73 3.76 5.83 -1.11
CA TYR A 73 3.84 5.08 -2.36
C TYR A 73 2.58 5.32 -3.23
N PRO A 74 2.69 5.94 -4.42
CA PRO A 74 1.53 6.21 -5.26
C PRO A 74 1.06 4.99 -6.07
N ASP A 75 1.99 4.09 -6.37
CA ASP A 75 1.83 2.96 -7.26
C ASP A 75 1.79 1.60 -6.53
N ARG A 76 2.05 1.58 -5.22
CA ARG A 76 2.11 0.35 -4.42
C ARG A 76 1.10 0.37 -3.29
N PHE A 77 0.45 -0.76 -3.09
CA PHE A 77 -0.49 -0.97 -2.00
C PHE A 77 -0.41 -2.41 -1.51
N LEU A 78 -0.66 -2.61 -0.23
CA LEU A 78 -0.68 -3.95 0.37
C LEU A 78 -2.02 -4.62 0.08
N ARG A 79 -1.99 -5.91 -0.24
CA ARG A 79 -3.16 -6.76 -0.43
C ARG A 79 -2.99 -8.01 0.39
N ASP A 80 -4.00 -8.33 1.18
CA ASP A 80 -4.09 -9.60 1.89
C ASP A 80 -4.77 -10.65 0.98
N PHE A 81 -4.20 -11.84 0.94
CA PHE A 81 -4.71 -13.02 0.28
C PHE A 81 -4.61 -14.18 1.26
N ASP A 82 -5.71 -14.44 1.97
CA ASP A 82 -5.84 -15.53 2.94
C ASP A 82 -4.71 -15.57 3.99
N GLY A 83 -4.29 -14.40 4.51
CA GLY A 83 -3.23 -14.27 5.52
C GLY A 83 -1.85 -13.96 4.94
N ILE A 84 -1.68 -14.06 3.62
CA ILE A 84 -0.46 -13.71 2.91
C ILE A 84 -0.56 -12.27 2.39
N VAL A 85 0.32 -11.40 2.90
CA VAL A 85 0.39 -10.01 2.42
C VAL A 85 1.30 -9.92 1.21
N LEU A 86 0.76 -9.40 0.12
CA LEU A 86 1.45 -9.13 -1.15
C LEU A 86 1.43 -7.63 -1.48
N VAL A 87 2.33 -7.21 -2.38
CA VAL A 87 2.38 -5.83 -2.88
C VAL A 87 1.75 -5.78 -4.26
N GLY A 88 0.59 -5.13 -4.37
CA GLY A 88 0.00 -4.76 -5.65
C GLY A 88 0.72 -3.57 -6.26
N VAL A 89 1.01 -3.64 -7.56
CA VAL A 89 1.66 -2.55 -8.32
C VAL A 89 0.70 -2.02 -9.38
N ARG A 90 0.45 -0.71 -9.38
CA ARG A 90 -0.28 -0.01 -10.45
C ARG A 90 0.67 0.26 -11.61
N ASN A 91 0.90 -0.77 -12.44
CA ASN A 91 1.58 -0.57 -13.71
C ASN A 91 0.60 -0.05 -14.78
N ALA A 92 1.13 0.50 -15.88
CA ALA A 92 0.32 1.07 -16.96
C ALA A 92 -0.67 0.05 -17.56
N GLU A 93 -0.29 -1.23 -17.58
CA GLU A 93 -1.15 -2.31 -18.05
C GLU A 93 -2.34 -2.57 -17.10
N ALA A 94 -2.10 -2.57 -15.79
CA ALA A 94 -3.13 -2.70 -14.77
C ALA A 94 -4.11 -1.52 -14.83
N ALA A 95 -3.61 -0.30 -15.05
CA ALA A 95 -4.45 0.87 -15.25
C ALA A 95 -5.35 0.72 -16.49
N ARG A 96 -4.79 0.28 -17.64
CA ARG A 96 -5.56 0.01 -18.87
C ARG A 96 -6.61 -1.09 -18.67
N LYS A 97 -6.26 -2.19 -17.99
CA LYS A 97 -7.18 -3.29 -17.69
C LYS A 97 -8.31 -2.83 -16.77
N ALA A 98 -8.00 -2.05 -15.74
CA ALA A 98 -8.98 -1.49 -14.83
C ALA A 98 -9.96 -0.57 -15.57
N GLU A 99 -9.47 0.31 -16.46
CA GLU A 99 -10.32 1.19 -17.26
C GLU A 99 -11.25 0.39 -18.20
N LYS A 100 -10.72 -0.63 -18.89
CA LYS A 100 -11.52 -1.50 -19.76
C LYS A 100 -12.62 -2.22 -18.98
N LEU A 101 -12.30 -2.73 -17.79
CA LEU A 101 -13.26 -3.39 -16.90
C LEU A 101 -14.35 -2.41 -16.45
N SER A 102 -14.00 -1.20 -16.01
CA SER A 102 -14.97 -0.18 -15.60
C SER A 102 -15.96 0.16 -16.71
N ARG A 103 -15.47 0.35 -17.94
CA ARG A 103 -16.34 0.59 -19.12
C ARG A 103 -17.29 -0.58 -19.38
N GLN A 104 -16.81 -1.81 -19.20
CA GLN A 104 -17.63 -3.01 -19.39
C GLN A 104 -18.71 -3.15 -18.30
N VAL A 105 -18.36 -2.89 -17.04
CA VAL A 105 -19.29 -2.88 -15.91
C VAL A 105 -20.36 -1.81 -16.10
N GLU A 106 -19.99 -0.61 -16.55
CA GLU A 106 -20.96 0.46 -16.78
C GLU A 106 -21.93 0.13 -17.93
N ARG A 107 -21.43 -0.47 -19.01
CA ARG A 107 -22.27 -0.99 -20.10
C ARG A 107 -23.23 -2.07 -19.61
N TYR A 108 -22.75 -2.99 -18.77
CA TYR A 108 -23.58 -4.04 -18.18
C TYR A 108 -24.69 -3.45 -17.30
N LYS A 109 -24.35 -2.51 -16.42
CA LYS A 109 -25.34 -1.79 -15.58
C LYS A 109 -26.39 -1.05 -16.41
N LYS A 110 -25.99 -0.35 -17.47
CA LYS A 110 -26.92 0.35 -18.38
C LYS A 110 -27.87 -0.64 -19.09
N ARG A 111 -27.37 -1.81 -19.50
CA ARG A 111 -28.19 -2.86 -20.11
C ARG A 111 -29.19 -3.45 -19.12
N LEU A 112 -28.76 -3.72 -17.88
CA LEU A 112 -29.63 -4.18 -16.82
C LEU A 112 -30.74 -3.16 -16.52
N ALA A 113 -30.40 -1.88 -16.37
CA ALA A 113 -31.38 -0.81 -16.11
C ALA A 113 -32.44 -0.74 -17.23
N LYS A 114 -32.01 -0.81 -18.49
CA LYS A 114 -32.91 -0.79 -19.65
C LYS A 114 -33.79 -2.04 -19.75
N ALA A 115 -33.30 -3.20 -19.33
CA ALA A 115 -34.09 -4.43 -19.27
C ALA A 115 -35.19 -4.32 -18.19
N SER A 116 -34.84 -3.83 -17.00
CA SER A 116 -35.82 -3.60 -15.92
C SER A 116 -36.86 -2.53 -16.24
N GLU A 117 -36.53 -1.52 -17.06
CA GLU A 117 -37.51 -0.53 -17.55
C GLU A 117 -38.47 -1.12 -18.61
N GLY A 118 -37.95 -1.97 -19.50
CA GLY A 118 -38.77 -2.64 -20.53
C GLY A 118 -39.74 -3.69 -19.98
N ASP A 119 -39.40 -4.33 -18.86
CA ASP A 119 -40.29 -5.28 -18.18
C ASP A 119 -41.48 -4.56 -17.49
N LEU A 120 -41.32 -3.31 -17.08
CA LEU A 120 -42.37 -2.47 -16.49
C LEU A 120 -43.33 -1.88 -17.55
N GLU A 121 -42.84 -1.60 -18.76
CA GLU A 121 -43.68 -1.12 -19.88
C GLU A 121 -44.54 -2.25 -20.48
N ASN A 122 -44.04 -3.49 -20.51
CA ASN A 122 -44.78 -4.65 -21.02
C ASN A 122 -45.79 -5.27 -20.02
N GLN A 123 -45.86 -4.77 -18.78
CA GLN A 123 -46.84 -5.18 -17.76
C GLN A 123 -48.00 -4.19 -17.55
N LYS A 124 -48.07 -3.09 -18.34
CA LYS A 124 -49.25 -2.23 -18.32
C LYS A 124 -50.38 -2.88 -19.14
N PRO A 125 -51.59 -3.01 -18.56
CA PRO A 125 -52.73 -3.70 -19.17
C PRO A 125 -53.28 -2.98 -20.40
#